data_AF-A0A7C2LHF1-F1
#
_entry.id   AF-A0A7C2LHF1-F1
#
_cell.length_a   1.000
_cell.length_b   1.000
_cell.length_c   1.000
_cell.angle_alpha   90.00
_cell.angle_beta   90.00
_cell.angle_gamma   90.00
#
_symmetry.space_group_name_H-M   'P 1'
#
loop_
_entity.id
_entity.type
_entity.pdbx_description
1 polymer ?
#
loop_
_entity_poly.entity_id
_entity_poly.type
_entity_poly.pdbx_seq_one_letter_code
_entity_poly.pdbx_strand_id
1 'polypeptide(L)'
;MSEVSAKQRKVIRFIVLTFVLTYSLNLGMALAFNFKLPAEARTSMMTMMLVPAFSAIVLKMFFEKDSEIYFRTFREKTRLFFYFFLLYFAVFLTLSVASWSSPQYVELADTLTFAMTSLGLLFLVALRFMLGGDAFRRAGLSFGSPKYYLIFGSLLVALYGGMAWLNCNLGLGTSIRLEELFVTSDIEAPGLMGALILMGIQLIIISPFLTLLVTFGEEYGWRSYLQTELTGIVGKIKATLLVGLVWGVWHAPVIAMGHNYPGYPMQGVFLIDRIYRCLIGDLRSSFPQIR
;
A
#
# COMPACT_ATOMS: atom_id res chain seq x y z
N MET A 1 25.99 14.72 19.45
CA MET A 1 24.62 14.21 19.21
C MET A 1 24.75 12.77 18.76
N SER A 2 24.16 11.79 19.48
CA SER A 2 24.38 10.37 19.18
C SER A 2 23.73 9.96 17.86
N GLU A 3 24.30 8.96 17.17
CA GLU A 3 23.76 8.42 15.92
C GLU A 3 22.30 7.96 16.09
N VAL A 4 22.00 7.32 17.22
CA VAL A 4 20.64 6.92 17.62
C VAL A 4 19.69 8.12 17.68
N SER A 5 20.12 9.25 18.28
CA SER A 5 19.28 10.46 18.36
C SER A 5 19.00 11.08 16.98
N ALA A 6 19.89 10.90 16.01
CA ALA A 6 19.68 11.35 14.64
C ALA A 6 18.64 10.48 13.92
N LYS A 7 18.74 9.15 14.03
CA LYS A 7 17.75 8.22 13.46
C LYS A 7 16.37 8.42 14.07
N GLN A 8 16.28 8.63 15.39
CA GLN A 8 15.01 8.92 16.06
C GLN A 8 14.32 10.17 15.49
N ARG A 9 15.07 11.25 15.22
CA ARG A 9 14.48 12.45 14.60
C ARG A 9 13.99 12.20 13.18
N LYS A 10 14.69 11.38 12.38
CA LYS A 10 14.24 10.99 11.04
C LYS A 10 12.90 10.25 11.11
N VAL A 11 12.82 9.24 11.98
CA VAL A 11 11.60 8.46 12.25
C VAL A 11 10.43 9.36 12.66
N ILE A 12 10.65 10.26 13.63
CA ILE A 12 9.59 11.17 14.11
C ILE A 12 9.11 12.09 12.99
N ARG A 13 10.00 12.71 12.21
CA ARG A 13 9.63 13.58 11.09
C ARG A 13 8.81 12.84 10.05
N PHE A 14 9.22 11.62 9.71
CA PHE A 14 8.50 10.78 8.77
C PHE A 14 7.10 10.42 9.27
N ILE A 15 6.97 9.94 10.50
CA ILE A 15 5.68 9.58 11.09
C ILE A 15 4.78 10.81 11.14
N VAL A 16 5.25 11.94 11.65
CA VAL A 16 4.46 13.17 11.73
C VAL A 16 4.00 13.63 10.35
N LEU A 17 4.89 13.71 9.37
CA LEU A 17 4.54 14.14 8.02
C LEU A 17 3.52 13.19 7.37
N THR A 18 3.76 11.89 7.46
CA THR A 18 2.89 10.86 6.86
C THR A 18 1.51 10.89 7.49
N PHE A 19 1.42 10.93 8.82
CA PHE A 19 0.14 10.94 9.53
C PHE A 19 -0.61 12.24 9.31
N VAL A 20 0.04 13.40 9.38
CA VAL A 20 -0.62 14.68 9.13
C VAL A 20 -1.21 14.71 7.73
N LEU A 21 -0.45 14.32 6.70
CA LEU A 21 -0.94 14.30 5.32
C LEU A 21 -2.09 13.31 5.15
N THR A 22 -1.92 12.07 5.60
CA THR A 22 -2.97 11.05 5.43
C THR A 22 -4.23 11.35 6.23
N TYR A 23 -4.10 11.78 7.49
CA TYR A 23 -5.27 12.07 8.32
C TYR A 23 -5.99 13.33 7.85
N SER A 24 -5.28 14.32 7.31
CA SER A 24 -5.90 15.48 6.65
C SER A 24 -6.67 15.06 5.40
N LEU A 25 -6.09 14.16 4.59
CA LEU A 25 -6.76 13.62 3.41
C LEU A 25 -8.02 12.84 3.81
N ASN A 26 -7.91 11.96 4.81
CA ASN A 26 -9.02 11.16 5.31
C ASN A 26 -10.12 12.04 5.93
N LEU A 27 -9.76 13.10 6.65
CA LEU A 27 -10.72 14.06 7.19
C LEU A 27 -11.44 14.84 6.08
N GLY A 28 -10.71 15.34 5.08
CA GLY A 28 -11.30 16.05 3.95
C GLY A 28 -12.29 15.16 3.19
N MET A 29 -11.90 13.92 2.93
CA MET A 29 -12.76 12.91 2.32
C MET A 29 -13.97 12.57 3.19
N ALA A 30 -13.79 12.39 4.50
CA ALA A 30 -14.88 12.12 5.43
C ALA A 30 -15.94 13.23 5.42
N LEU A 31 -15.49 14.48 5.43
CA LEU A 31 -16.38 15.65 5.39
C LEU A 31 -17.09 15.76 4.04
N ALA A 32 -16.39 15.51 2.93
CA ALA A 32 -16.96 15.58 1.59
C ALA A 32 -18.04 14.52 1.34
N PHE A 33 -17.84 13.31 1.88
CA PHE A 33 -18.74 12.18 1.65
C PHE A 33 -19.61 11.83 2.87
N ASN A 34 -19.79 12.75 3.83
CA ASN A 34 -20.60 12.56 5.03
C ASN A 34 -20.29 11.25 5.80
N PHE A 35 -19.00 10.93 5.96
CA PHE A 35 -18.48 9.74 6.62
C PHE A 35 -18.91 8.40 5.97
N LYS A 36 -19.42 8.43 4.74
CA LYS A 36 -19.77 7.24 3.95
C LYS A 36 -18.92 7.21 2.69
N LEU A 37 -17.89 6.37 2.68
CA LEU A 37 -17.04 6.27 1.51
C LEU A 37 -17.81 5.70 0.30
N PRO A 38 -17.90 6.41 -0.83
CA PRO A 38 -18.38 5.81 -2.07
C PRO A 38 -17.43 4.68 -2.51
N ALA A 39 -17.95 3.62 -3.11
CA ALA A 39 -17.13 2.54 -3.65
C ALA A 39 -16.22 3.03 -4.80
N GLU A 40 -16.59 4.17 -5.38
CA GLU A 40 -15.96 4.87 -6.50
C GLU A 40 -14.90 5.89 -6.01
N ALA A 41 -14.67 6.07 -4.71
CA ALA A 41 -13.65 6.99 -4.20
C ALA A 41 -12.21 6.42 -4.26
N ARG A 42 -11.90 5.61 -5.29
CA ARG A 42 -10.62 4.87 -5.38
C ARG A 42 -9.43 5.79 -5.54
N THR A 43 -9.59 6.89 -6.26
CA THR A 43 -8.56 7.93 -6.40
C THR A 43 -8.07 8.43 -5.05
N SER A 44 -8.99 8.69 -4.11
CA SER A 44 -8.63 9.16 -2.77
C SER A 44 -7.89 8.07 -1.97
N MET A 45 -8.29 6.81 -2.13
CA MET A 45 -7.61 5.66 -1.51
C MET A 45 -6.20 5.44 -2.05
N MET A 46 -6.04 5.47 -3.37
CA MET A 46 -4.72 5.38 -3.99
C MET A 46 -3.84 6.57 -3.57
N THR A 47 -4.40 7.78 -3.50
CA THR A 47 -3.66 8.97 -3.03
C THR A 47 -3.12 8.79 -1.62
N MET A 48 -3.93 8.26 -0.70
CA MET A 48 -3.49 7.90 0.65
C MET A 48 -2.29 6.94 0.61
N MET A 49 -2.37 5.87 -0.18
CA MET A 49 -1.29 4.87 -0.31
C MET A 49 0.02 5.44 -0.86
N LEU A 50 0.00 6.57 -1.57
CA LEU A 50 1.22 7.24 -2.05
C LEU A 50 1.90 8.13 -1.00
N VAL A 51 1.20 8.51 0.07
CA VAL A 51 1.69 9.43 1.11
C VAL A 51 2.98 8.94 1.80
N PRO A 52 3.15 7.65 2.16
CA PRO A 52 4.36 7.18 2.82
C PRO A 52 5.61 7.39 1.97
N ALA A 53 5.60 6.99 0.70
CA ALA A 53 6.73 7.22 -0.19
C ALA A 53 6.94 8.70 -0.48
N PHE A 54 5.87 9.48 -0.68
CA PHE A 54 5.98 10.93 -0.85
C PHE A 54 6.73 11.56 0.33
N SER A 55 6.33 11.20 1.56
CA SER A 55 6.93 11.70 2.80
C SER A 55 8.41 11.30 2.90
N ALA A 56 8.74 10.04 2.60
CA ALA A 56 10.12 9.56 2.58
C ALA A 56 10.97 10.29 1.53
N ILE A 57 10.46 10.43 0.30
CA ILE A 57 11.16 11.09 -0.81
C ILE A 57 11.39 12.56 -0.49
N VAL A 58 10.40 13.29 0.02
CA VAL A 58 10.55 14.70 0.41
C VAL A 58 11.61 14.86 1.49
N LEU A 59 11.57 14.03 2.54
CA LEU A 59 12.56 14.07 3.63
C LEU A 59 13.96 13.75 3.13
N LYS A 60 14.12 12.65 2.39
CA LYS A 60 15.40 12.19 1.82
C LYS A 60 15.97 13.18 0.79
N MET A 61 15.13 13.81 -0.03
CA MET A 61 15.61 14.71 -1.08
C MET A 61 15.97 16.08 -0.53
N PHE A 62 15.17 16.66 0.37
CA PHE A 62 15.27 18.07 0.73
C PHE A 62 15.77 18.35 2.15
N PHE A 63 15.54 17.45 3.11
CA PHE A 63 15.81 17.70 4.53
C PHE A 63 17.01 16.91 5.08
N GLU A 64 17.27 15.71 4.55
CA GLU A 64 18.36 14.83 4.98
C GLU A 64 19.60 15.01 4.12
N LYS A 65 20.57 15.80 4.62
CA LYS A 65 21.81 16.11 3.88
C LYS A 65 22.71 14.88 3.67
N ASP A 66 22.56 13.87 4.51
CA ASP A 66 23.28 12.59 4.50
C ASP A 66 22.62 11.54 3.59
N SER A 67 21.46 11.85 3.01
CA SER A 67 20.74 10.95 2.12
C SER A 67 21.44 10.77 0.78
N GLU A 68 21.43 9.53 0.28
CA GLU A 68 21.88 9.10 -1.04
C GLU A 68 21.21 9.86 -2.20
N ILE A 69 19.99 10.36 -2.00
CA ILE A 69 19.20 11.08 -3.03
C ILE A 69 19.03 12.57 -2.71
N TYR A 70 19.88 13.13 -1.86
CA TYR A 70 19.81 14.54 -1.49
C TYR A 70 20.02 15.46 -2.71
N PHE A 71 19.12 16.44 -2.92
CA PHE A 71 19.01 17.18 -4.19
C PHE A 71 20.26 17.95 -4.62
N ARG A 72 21.11 18.35 -3.67
CA ARG A 72 22.34 19.11 -3.97
C ARG A 72 23.48 18.21 -4.43
N THR A 73 23.58 17.01 -3.85
CA THR A 73 24.68 16.06 -4.06
C THR A 73 24.34 15.01 -5.11
N PHE A 74 23.09 14.55 -5.18
CA PHE A 74 22.65 13.54 -6.13
C PHE A 74 22.38 14.14 -7.52
N ARG A 75 23.30 13.87 -8.47
CA ARG A 75 23.25 14.41 -9.84
C ARG A 75 22.91 13.36 -10.91
N GLU A 76 22.62 12.13 -10.51
CA GLU A 76 22.27 11.07 -11.46
C GLU A 76 20.92 11.32 -12.13
N LYS A 77 20.79 10.85 -13.38
CA LYS A 77 19.54 10.95 -14.16
C LYS A 77 18.38 10.21 -13.52
N THR A 78 18.65 9.21 -12.67
CA THR A 78 17.62 8.48 -11.91
C THR A 78 16.83 9.37 -10.96
N ARG A 79 17.31 10.59 -10.65
CA ARG A 79 16.52 11.58 -9.92
C ARG A 79 15.19 11.93 -10.59
N LEU A 80 15.09 11.74 -11.91
CA LEU A 80 13.86 11.95 -12.67
C LEU A 80 12.71 11.08 -12.13
N PHE A 81 13.01 9.87 -11.65
CA PHE A 81 12.00 9.01 -11.02
C PHE A 81 11.38 9.67 -9.78
N PHE A 82 12.21 10.25 -8.90
CA PHE A 82 11.70 10.90 -7.69
C PHE A 82 10.89 12.15 -8.00
N TYR A 83 11.33 12.99 -8.96
CA TYR A 83 10.53 14.13 -9.41
C TYR A 83 9.22 13.70 -10.07
N PHE A 84 9.26 12.65 -10.90
CA PHE A 84 8.05 12.04 -11.46
C PHE A 84 7.10 11.58 -10.35
N PHE A 85 7.60 10.89 -9.32
CA PHE A 85 6.78 10.42 -8.22
C PHE A 85 6.15 11.57 -7.42
N LEU A 86 6.91 12.64 -7.16
CA LEU A 86 6.38 13.84 -6.50
C LEU A 86 5.27 14.52 -7.33
N LEU A 87 5.46 14.62 -8.65
CA LEU A 87 4.43 15.13 -9.56
C LEU A 87 3.21 14.21 -9.62
N TYR A 88 3.43 12.90 -9.72
CA TYR A 88 2.39 11.87 -9.74
C TYR A 88 1.52 11.96 -8.48
N PHE A 89 2.14 12.07 -7.29
CA PHE A 89 1.42 12.34 -6.04
C PHE A 89 0.62 13.65 -6.09
N ALA A 90 1.22 14.75 -6.55
CA ALA A 90 0.55 16.04 -6.61
C ALA A 90 -0.69 16.03 -7.52
N VAL A 91 -0.63 15.33 -8.66
CA VAL A 91 -1.79 15.16 -9.55
C VAL A 91 -2.85 14.28 -8.92
N PHE A 92 -2.47 13.17 -8.29
CA PHE A 92 -3.40 12.30 -7.55
C PHE A 92 -4.15 13.06 -6.46
N LEU A 93 -3.41 13.84 -5.66
CA LEU A 93 -3.98 14.72 -4.64
C LEU A 93 -4.96 15.74 -5.24
N THR A 94 -4.59 16.35 -6.37
CA THR A 94 -5.45 17.34 -7.05
C THR A 94 -6.75 16.70 -7.54
N LEU A 95 -6.66 15.54 -8.20
CA LEU A 95 -7.84 14.80 -8.68
C LEU A 95 -8.72 14.33 -7.53
N SER A 96 -8.11 13.84 -6.44
CA SER A 96 -8.81 13.45 -5.23
C SER A 96 -9.59 14.64 -4.64
N VAL A 97 -8.92 15.76 -4.36
CA VAL A 97 -9.57 16.94 -3.79
C VAL A 97 -10.62 17.55 -4.72
N ALA A 98 -10.37 17.57 -6.04
CA ALA A 98 -11.34 18.06 -7.01
C ALA A 98 -12.61 17.19 -7.04
N SER A 99 -12.47 15.87 -6.87
CA SER A 99 -13.61 14.93 -6.83
C SER A 99 -14.51 15.13 -5.61
N TRP A 100 -13.95 15.63 -4.50
CA TRP A 100 -14.70 15.85 -3.24
C TRP A 100 -15.72 16.99 -3.35
N SER A 101 -15.36 18.06 -4.04
CA SER A 101 -16.23 19.24 -4.22
C SER A 101 -17.39 18.98 -5.18
N SER A 102 -17.22 18.00 -6.06
CA SER A 102 -18.15 17.73 -7.17
C SER A 102 -18.26 16.23 -7.38
N PRO A 103 -19.16 15.54 -6.64
CA PRO A 103 -19.32 14.09 -6.69
C PRO A 103 -19.54 13.54 -8.10
N GLN A 104 -20.11 14.34 -9.03
CA GLN A 104 -20.28 13.96 -10.43
C GLN A 104 -18.95 13.67 -11.18
N TYR A 105 -17.80 14.10 -10.66
CA TYR A 105 -16.49 13.89 -11.27
C TYR A 105 -15.69 12.75 -10.63
N VAL A 106 -16.25 12.02 -9.66
CA VAL A 106 -15.56 10.91 -8.99
C VAL A 106 -15.14 9.83 -9.99
N GLU A 107 -16.04 9.40 -10.88
CA GLU A 107 -15.74 8.40 -11.91
C GLU A 107 -14.69 8.89 -12.92
N LEU A 108 -14.75 10.18 -13.29
CA LEU A 108 -13.77 10.79 -14.18
C LEU A 108 -12.38 10.81 -13.52
N ALA A 109 -12.31 11.18 -12.24
CA ALA A 109 -11.06 11.17 -11.49
C ALA A 109 -10.46 9.76 -11.42
N ASP A 110 -11.27 8.73 -11.18
CA ASP A 110 -10.86 7.32 -11.18
C ASP A 110 -10.34 6.85 -12.54
N THR A 111 -11.02 7.23 -13.61
CA THR A 111 -10.58 6.90 -14.98
C THR A 111 -9.24 7.56 -15.30
N LEU A 112 -9.09 8.83 -14.94
CA LEU A 112 -7.86 9.59 -15.14
C LEU A 112 -6.70 9.02 -14.31
N THR A 113 -6.92 8.68 -13.03
CA THR A 113 -5.88 8.09 -12.18
C THR A 113 -5.45 6.71 -12.67
N PHE A 114 -6.39 5.90 -13.17
CA PHE A 114 -6.07 4.61 -13.79
C PHE A 114 -5.21 4.78 -15.05
N ALA A 115 -5.60 5.68 -15.95
CA ALA A 115 -4.84 5.99 -17.16
C ALA A 115 -3.44 6.50 -16.82
N MET A 116 -3.34 7.43 -15.86
CA MET A 116 -2.07 7.97 -15.38
C MET A 116 -1.17 6.91 -14.75
N THR A 117 -1.72 5.98 -13.98
CA THR A 117 -0.94 4.88 -13.39
C THR A 117 -0.37 3.98 -14.47
N SER A 118 -1.19 3.65 -15.48
CA SER A 118 -0.77 2.86 -16.63
C SER A 118 0.35 3.55 -17.42
N LEU A 119 0.20 4.84 -17.71
CA LEU A 119 1.23 5.64 -18.37
C LEU A 119 2.49 5.78 -17.50
N GLY A 120 2.33 5.93 -16.19
CA GLY A 120 3.42 6.00 -15.23
C GLY A 120 4.25 4.71 -15.19
N LEU A 121 3.60 3.55 -15.30
CA LEU A 121 4.29 2.26 -15.40
C LEU A 121 5.09 2.16 -16.70
N LEU A 122 4.51 2.55 -17.83
CA LEU A 122 5.23 2.60 -19.11
C LEU A 122 6.43 3.54 -19.03
N PHE A 123 6.27 4.71 -18.40
CA PHE A 123 7.36 5.64 -18.15
C PHE A 123 8.45 5.02 -17.26
N LEU A 124 8.09 4.32 -16.18
CA LEU A 124 9.04 3.63 -15.31
C LEU A 124 9.85 2.58 -16.08
N VAL A 125 9.17 1.78 -16.89
CA VAL A 125 9.80 0.75 -17.73
C VAL A 125 10.74 1.40 -18.74
N ALA A 126 10.30 2.45 -19.44
CA ALA A 126 11.14 3.20 -20.37
C ALA A 126 12.36 3.81 -19.68
N LEU A 127 12.18 4.46 -18.52
CA LEU A 127 13.26 5.04 -17.73
C LEU A 127 14.28 3.97 -17.30
N ARG A 128 13.81 2.77 -16.93
CA ARG A 128 14.65 1.64 -16.55
C ARG A 128 15.48 1.09 -17.72
N PHE A 129 14.93 1.06 -18.93
CA PHE A 129 15.66 0.67 -20.13
C PHE A 129 16.68 1.74 -20.54
N MET A 130 16.31 3.02 -20.48
CA MET A 130 17.16 4.15 -20.89
C MET A 130 18.35 4.38 -19.95
N LEU A 131 18.16 4.24 -18.63
CA LEU A 131 19.19 4.56 -17.63
C LEU A 131 20.03 3.35 -17.19
N GLY A 132 19.59 2.14 -17.52
CA GLY A 132 20.29 0.91 -17.14
C GLY A 132 20.10 0.50 -15.68
N GLY A 133 20.45 -0.75 -15.38
CA GLY A 133 20.19 -1.36 -14.07
C GLY A 133 21.08 -0.85 -12.95
N ASP A 134 22.33 -0.51 -13.26
CA ASP A 134 23.28 -0.03 -12.26
C ASP A 134 22.93 1.36 -11.75
N ALA A 135 22.35 2.23 -12.60
CA ALA A 135 21.85 3.52 -12.17
C ALA A 135 20.67 3.37 -11.19
N PHE A 136 19.74 2.44 -11.48
CA PHE A 136 18.65 2.12 -10.55
C PHE A 136 19.17 1.50 -9.25
N ARG A 137 20.22 0.66 -9.31
CA ARG A 137 20.86 0.09 -8.12
C ARG A 137 21.47 1.16 -7.21
N ARG A 138 22.17 2.15 -7.78
CA ARG A 138 22.72 3.28 -7.02
C ARG A 138 21.64 4.18 -6.41
N ALA A 139 20.46 4.23 -7.02
CA ALA A 139 19.29 4.95 -6.48
C ALA A 139 18.47 4.11 -5.47
N GLY A 140 18.88 2.88 -5.14
CA GLY A 140 18.13 1.99 -4.26
C GLY A 140 16.85 1.41 -4.86
N LEU A 141 16.72 1.41 -6.19
CA LEU A 141 15.53 0.99 -6.95
C LEU A 141 15.78 -0.26 -7.81
N SER A 142 16.83 -1.03 -7.51
CA SER A 142 17.11 -2.26 -8.27
C SER A 142 16.12 -3.37 -7.97
N PHE A 143 15.78 -4.15 -8.99
CA PHE A 143 15.07 -5.40 -8.80
C PHE A 143 15.90 -6.41 -7.99
N GLY A 144 15.25 -7.09 -7.06
CA GLY A 144 15.80 -8.26 -6.35
C GLY A 144 15.90 -9.51 -7.24
N SER A 145 16.34 -10.62 -6.64
CA SER A 145 16.43 -11.90 -7.33
C SER A 145 15.04 -12.47 -7.71
N PRO A 146 14.86 -12.97 -8.95
CA PRO A 146 13.64 -13.66 -9.41
C PRO A 146 13.10 -14.71 -8.43
N LYS A 147 14.02 -15.42 -7.75
CA LYS A 147 13.70 -16.47 -6.78
C LYS A 147 12.77 -15.99 -5.66
N TYR A 148 12.99 -14.78 -5.13
CA TYR A 148 12.18 -14.27 -4.02
C TYR A 148 10.77 -13.90 -4.46
N TYR A 149 10.59 -13.39 -5.68
CA TYR A 149 9.26 -13.13 -6.23
C TYR A 149 8.49 -14.42 -6.46
N LEU A 150 9.15 -15.48 -6.94
CA LEU A 150 8.52 -16.80 -7.10
C LEU A 150 8.11 -17.39 -5.75
N ILE A 151 9.01 -17.39 -4.75
CA ILE A 151 8.69 -17.90 -3.41
C ILE A 151 7.52 -17.11 -2.81
N PHE A 152 7.58 -15.78 -2.86
CA PHE A 152 6.52 -14.93 -2.30
C PHE A 152 5.20 -15.11 -3.05
N GLY A 153 5.23 -15.14 -4.39
CA GLY A 153 4.05 -15.37 -5.22
C GLY A 153 3.42 -16.73 -4.95
N SER A 154 4.22 -17.81 -4.88
CA SER A 154 3.73 -19.15 -4.54
C SER A 154 3.17 -19.21 -3.11
N LEU A 155 3.81 -18.55 -2.15
CA LEU A 155 3.30 -18.46 -0.78
C LEU A 155 1.96 -17.73 -0.72
N LEU A 156 1.80 -16.64 -1.49
CA LEU A 156 0.56 -15.88 -1.55
C LEU A 156 -0.57 -16.71 -2.17
N VAL A 157 -0.29 -17.43 -3.27
CA VAL A 157 -1.25 -18.36 -3.88
C VAL A 157 -1.62 -19.48 -2.92
N ALA A 158 -0.64 -20.07 -2.23
CA ALA A 158 -0.90 -21.11 -1.23
C ALA A 158 -1.73 -20.58 -0.04
N LEU A 159 -1.46 -19.36 0.42
CA LEU A 159 -2.21 -18.72 1.49
C LEU A 159 -3.66 -18.46 1.10
N TYR A 160 -3.91 -17.80 -0.05
CA TYR A 160 -5.26 -17.55 -0.53
C TYR A 160 -6.01 -18.84 -0.89
N GLY A 161 -5.31 -19.80 -1.50
CA GLY A 161 -5.86 -21.13 -1.77
C GLY A 161 -6.24 -21.86 -0.48
N GLY A 162 -5.40 -21.77 0.55
CA GLY A 162 -5.69 -22.30 1.89
C GLY A 162 -6.87 -21.60 2.55
N MET A 163 -6.97 -20.27 2.46
CA MET A 163 -8.12 -19.50 2.95
C MET A 163 -9.42 -19.92 2.23
N ALA A 164 -9.39 -20.05 0.90
CA ALA A 164 -10.54 -20.51 0.11
C ALA A 164 -10.94 -21.94 0.48
N TRP A 165 -9.96 -22.83 0.62
CA TRP A 165 -10.20 -24.20 1.06
C TRP A 165 -10.82 -24.26 2.46
N LEU A 166 -10.27 -23.53 3.43
CA LEU A 166 -10.82 -23.44 4.78
C LEU A 166 -12.25 -22.88 4.75
N ASN A 167 -12.51 -21.87 3.93
CA ASN A 167 -13.85 -21.30 3.77
C ASN A 167 -14.85 -22.32 3.22
N CYS A 168 -14.48 -23.10 2.20
CA CYS A 168 -15.33 -24.13 1.62
C CYS A 168 -15.63 -25.28 2.61
N ASN A 169 -14.67 -25.65 3.46
CA ASN A 169 -14.82 -26.78 4.38
C ASN A 169 -15.47 -26.40 5.71
N LEU A 170 -15.21 -25.18 6.21
CA LEU A 170 -15.61 -24.75 7.55
C LEU A 170 -16.73 -23.69 7.52
N GLY A 171 -17.09 -23.17 6.34
CA GLY A 171 -18.13 -22.15 6.19
C GLY A 171 -17.83 -20.82 6.91
N LEU A 172 -16.54 -20.51 7.11
CA LEU A 172 -16.08 -19.36 7.92
C LEU A 172 -16.27 -17.99 7.26
N GLY A 173 -16.85 -17.94 6.07
CA GLY A 173 -17.06 -16.73 5.28
C GLY A 173 -18.09 -16.96 4.18
N THR A 174 -18.37 -15.91 3.41
CA THR A 174 -19.25 -16.00 2.25
C THR A 174 -18.52 -16.71 1.13
N SER A 175 -18.96 -17.92 0.77
CA SER A 175 -18.52 -18.55 -0.47
C SER A 175 -19.01 -17.72 -1.65
N ILE A 176 -18.17 -17.56 -2.67
CA ILE A 176 -18.65 -17.08 -3.96
C ILE A 176 -19.57 -18.18 -4.48
N ARG A 177 -20.88 -17.97 -4.37
CA ARG A 177 -21.86 -18.87 -4.96
C ARG A 177 -21.71 -18.71 -6.47
N LEU A 178 -21.02 -19.66 -7.09
CA LEU A 178 -20.87 -19.70 -8.55
C LEU A 178 -22.25 -19.61 -9.21
N GLU A 179 -23.32 -20.10 -8.55
CA GLU A 179 -24.75 -19.99 -8.89
C GLU A 179 -25.23 -18.55 -9.11
N GLU A 180 -24.75 -17.58 -8.34
CA GLU A 180 -25.10 -16.16 -8.56
C GLU A 180 -24.34 -15.56 -9.76
N LEU A 181 -23.13 -16.06 -10.06
CA LEU A 181 -22.48 -15.79 -11.33
C LEU A 181 -23.20 -16.48 -12.50
N PHE A 182 -23.68 -17.72 -12.33
CA PHE A 182 -24.40 -18.51 -13.35
C PHE A 182 -25.74 -17.86 -13.77
N VAL A 183 -26.44 -17.17 -12.86
CA VAL A 183 -27.74 -16.53 -13.15
C VAL A 183 -27.60 -15.14 -13.80
N THR A 184 -26.46 -14.47 -13.61
CA THR A 184 -26.25 -13.08 -14.08
C THR A 184 -25.58 -12.97 -15.44
N SER A 185 -25.01 -14.06 -15.96
CA SER A 185 -24.35 -14.09 -17.27
C SER A 185 -25.08 -15.06 -18.21
N ASP A 186 -25.62 -14.58 -19.33
CA ASP A 186 -26.11 -15.38 -20.47
C ASP A 186 -24.97 -16.19 -21.18
N ILE A 187 -23.88 -16.47 -20.47
CA ILE A 187 -22.69 -17.13 -20.97
C ILE A 187 -22.84 -18.64 -20.73
N GLU A 188 -22.84 -19.41 -21.81
CA GLU A 188 -22.88 -20.87 -21.74
C GLU A 188 -21.74 -21.44 -20.87
N ALA A 189 -21.96 -22.61 -20.25
CA ALA A 189 -21.01 -23.25 -19.33
C ALA A 189 -19.55 -23.38 -19.87
N PRO A 190 -19.29 -23.66 -21.17
CA PRO A 190 -17.94 -23.63 -21.73
C PRO A 190 -17.30 -22.24 -21.76
N GLY A 191 -18.09 -21.19 -21.97
CA GLY A 191 -17.64 -19.79 -21.94
C GLY A 191 -17.32 -19.30 -20.54
N LEU A 192 -18.01 -19.81 -19.51
CA LEU A 192 -17.78 -19.43 -18.12
C LEU A 192 -16.42 -19.90 -17.61
N MET A 193 -15.99 -21.12 -17.96
CA MET A 193 -14.65 -21.59 -17.59
C MET A 193 -13.57 -20.68 -18.18
N GLY A 194 -13.75 -20.24 -19.42
CA GLY A 194 -12.91 -19.21 -20.05
C GLY A 194 -12.93 -17.89 -19.28
N ALA A 195 -14.10 -17.40 -18.90
CA ALA A 195 -14.25 -16.16 -18.13
C ALA A 195 -13.58 -16.24 -16.74
N LEU A 196 -13.71 -17.37 -16.03
CA LEU A 196 -13.06 -17.59 -14.74
C LEU A 196 -11.54 -17.66 -14.87
N ILE A 197 -11.02 -18.30 -15.91
CA ILE A 197 -9.57 -18.32 -16.21
C ILE A 197 -9.09 -16.90 -16.49
N LEU A 198 -9.80 -16.13 -17.32
CA LEU A 198 -9.45 -14.74 -17.63
C LEU A 198 -9.51 -13.85 -16.38
N MET A 199 -10.51 -14.02 -15.52
CA MET A 199 -10.59 -13.32 -14.24
C MET A 199 -9.43 -13.70 -13.31
N GLY A 200 -9.05 -14.98 -13.25
CA GLY A 200 -7.88 -15.43 -12.51
C GLY A 200 -6.59 -14.80 -13.02
N ILE A 201 -6.39 -14.75 -14.34
CA ILE A 201 -5.24 -14.07 -14.97
C ILE A 201 -5.24 -12.58 -14.63
N GLN A 202 -6.40 -11.92 -14.72
CA GLN A 202 -6.57 -10.51 -14.39
C GLN A 202 -6.18 -10.22 -12.93
N LEU A 203 -6.65 -11.04 -11.98
CA LEU A 203 -6.40 -10.83 -10.55
C LEU A 203 -4.96 -11.18 -10.13
N ILE A 204 -4.38 -12.23 -10.68
CA ILE A 204 -3.07 -12.75 -10.23
C ILE A 204 -1.90 -12.09 -10.95
N ILE A 205 -2.07 -11.74 -12.23
CA ILE A 205 -0.97 -11.25 -13.08
C ILE A 205 -1.13 -9.76 -13.35
N ILE A 206 -2.28 -9.36 -13.90
CA ILE A 206 -2.47 -8.01 -14.43
C ILE A 206 -2.64 -7.00 -13.29
N SER A 207 -3.48 -7.30 -12.30
CA SER A 207 -3.79 -6.39 -11.21
C SER A 207 -2.55 -6.00 -10.38
N PRO A 208 -1.69 -6.93 -9.91
CA PRO A 208 -0.49 -6.56 -9.16
C PRO A 208 0.49 -5.72 -9.98
N PHE A 209 0.54 -5.94 -11.30
CA PHE A 209 1.37 -5.13 -12.19
C PHE A 209 0.83 -3.70 -12.32
N LEU A 210 -0.49 -3.56 -12.52
CA LEU A 210 -1.14 -2.24 -12.64
C LEU A 210 -1.08 -1.43 -11.34
N THR A 211 -1.06 -2.10 -10.18
CA THR A 211 -0.98 -1.42 -8.88
C THR A 211 0.46 -1.18 -8.41
N LEU A 212 1.47 -1.58 -9.18
CA LEU A 212 2.87 -1.57 -8.73
C LEU A 212 3.36 -0.19 -8.27
N LEU A 213 2.95 0.90 -8.93
CA LEU A 213 3.31 2.26 -8.50
C LEU A 213 2.65 2.66 -7.18
N VAL A 214 1.40 2.25 -6.97
CA VAL A 214 0.66 2.52 -5.73
C VAL A 214 1.24 1.69 -4.59
N THR A 215 1.50 0.41 -4.82
CA THR A 215 2.18 -0.48 -3.86
C THR A 215 3.59 0.03 -3.54
N PHE A 216 4.33 0.54 -4.53
CA PHE A 216 5.62 1.21 -4.28
C PHE A 216 5.44 2.43 -3.36
N GLY A 217 4.38 3.22 -3.58
CA GLY A 217 4.04 4.36 -2.74
C GLY A 217 3.89 4.01 -1.26
N GLU A 218 3.35 2.84 -0.97
CA GLU A 218 3.17 2.38 0.40
C GLU A 218 4.44 1.73 0.95
N GLU A 219 4.97 0.72 0.24
CA GLU A 219 6.09 -0.11 0.70
C GLU A 219 7.41 0.67 0.80
N TYR A 220 7.66 1.65 -0.08
CA TYR A 220 8.88 2.46 -0.01
C TYR A 220 8.94 3.28 1.29
N GLY A 221 7.81 3.85 1.73
CA GLY A 221 7.74 4.57 2.99
C GLY A 221 7.90 3.65 4.21
N TRP A 222 7.16 2.54 4.25
CA TRP A 222 7.13 1.66 5.41
C TRP A 222 8.36 0.77 5.54
N ARG A 223 8.77 0.09 4.47
CA ARG A 223 9.85 -0.90 4.50
C ARG A 223 11.19 -0.30 4.17
N SER A 224 11.28 0.49 3.09
CA SER A 224 12.57 1.03 2.67
C SER A 224 13.05 2.16 3.60
N TYR A 225 12.15 3.01 4.09
CA TYR A 225 12.50 4.11 4.98
C TYR A 225 12.28 3.78 6.47
N LEU A 226 11.04 3.63 6.93
CA LEU A 226 10.74 3.53 8.37
C LEU A 226 11.35 2.29 9.02
N GLN A 227 11.20 1.12 8.41
CA GLN A 227 11.76 -0.12 8.95
C GLN A 227 13.29 -0.11 8.99
N THR A 228 13.94 0.46 7.98
CA THR A 228 15.41 0.60 7.94
C THR A 228 15.91 1.46 9.10
N GLU A 229 15.30 2.63 9.32
CA GLU A 229 15.69 3.52 10.42
C GLU A 229 15.39 2.91 11.80
N LEU A 230 14.21 2.29 11.98
CA LEU A 230 13.86 1.60 13.22
C LEU A 230 14.77 0.40 13.49
N THR A 231 15.17 -0.35 12.47
CA THR A 231 16.10 -1.48 12.63
C THR A 231 17.43 -1.02 13.22
N GLY A 232 17.92 0.16 12.81
CA GLY A 232 19.12 0.78 13.37
C GLY A 232 18.98 1.27 14.83
N ILE A 233 17.76 1.30 15.38
CA ILE A 233 17.49 1.77 16.75
C ILE A 233 17.15 0.59 17.68
N VAL A 234 16.22 -0.29 17.27
CA VAL A 234 15.62 -1.33 18.13
C VAL A 234 15.87 -2.77 17.66
N GLY A 235 16.55 -2.95 16.52
CA GLY A 235 16.78 -4.25 15.89
C GLY A 235 15.63 -4.72 15.01
N LYS A 236 15.90 -5.75 14.18
CA LYS A 236 15.02 -6.17 13.06
C LYS A 236 13.62 -6.59 13.50
N ILE A 237 13.52 -7.48 14.50
CA ILE A 237 12.22 -8.03 14.94
C ILE A 237 11.32 -6.93 15.49
N LYS A 238 11.82 -6.14 16.44
CA LYS A 238 11.07 -5.03 17.03
C LYS A 238 10.69 -3.98 16.00
N ALA A 239 11.58 -3.66 15.06
CA ALA A 239 11.28 -2.74 13.98
C ALA A 239 10.11 -3.24 13.12
N THR A 240 10.12 -4.51 12.70
CA THR A 240 9.02 -5.09 11.92
C THR A 240 7.67 -5.00 12.67
N LEU A 241 7.67 -5.31 13.96
CA LEU A 241 6.46 -5.23 14.80
C LEU A 241 5.94 -3.79 14.94
N LEU A 242 6.85 -2.84 15.20
CA LEU A 242 6.49 -1.42 15.32
C LEU A 242 5.94 -0.86 14.00
N VAL A 243 6.53 -1.23 12.86
CA VAL A 243 5.99 -0.81 11.56
C VAL A 243 4.59 -1.41 11.32
N GLY A 244 4.35 -2.67 11.70
CA GLY A 244 3.02 -3.27 11.63
C GLY A 244 1.98 -2.51 12.46
N LEU A 245 2.34 -2.10 13.68
CA LEU A 245 1.46 -1.29 14.54
C LEU A 245 1.18 0.09 13.92
N VAL A 246 2.24 0.80 13.50
CA VAL A 246 2.11 2.13 12.87
C VAL A 246 1.25 2.04 11.61
N TRP A 247 1.43 1.01 10.79
CA TRP A 247 0.64 0.76 9.60
C TRP A 247 -0.85 0.51 9.90
N GLY A 248 -1.15 -0.28 10.94
CA GLY A 248 -2.54 -0.51 11.37
C GLY A 248 -3.22 0.77 11.85
N VAL A 249 -2.52 1.59 12.65
CA VAL A 249 -3.05 2.89 13.11
C VAL A 249 -3.19 3.88 11.94
N TRP A 250 -2.31 3.81 10.95
CA TRP A 250 -2.40 4.65 9.76
C TRP A 250 -3.69 4.39 8.94
N HIS A 251 -4.15 3.15 8.87
CA HIS A 251 -5.42 2.78 8.22
C HIS A 251 -6.68 3.05 9.07
N ALA A 252 -6.54 3.31 10.36
CA ALA A 252 -7.69 3.38 11.27
C ALA A 252 -8.80 4.35 10.81
N PRO A 253 -8.51 5.60 10.34
CA PRO A 253 -9.58 6.53 9.95
C PRO A 253 -10.41 6.01 8.76
N VAL A 254 -9.77 5.40 7.77
CA VAL A 254 -10.49 4.93 6.57
C VAL A 254 -11.31 3.67 6.85
N ILE A 255 -10.80 2.79 7.73
CA ILE A 255 -11.58 1.64 8.18
C ILE A 255 -12.80 2.10 8.98
N ALA A 256 -12.66 3.15 9.81
CA ALA A 256 -13.78 3.75 10.53
C ALA A 256 -14.87 4.30 9.59
N MET A 257 -14.50 4.70 8.36
CA MET A 257 -15.44 5.14 7.31
C MET A 257 -16.08 3.97 6.54
N GLY A 258 -15.85 2.72 6.96
CA GLY A 258 -16.44 1.52 6.35
C GLY A 258 -15.60 0.89 5.24
N HIS A 259 -14.38 1.36 5.01
CA HIS A 259 -13.47 0.71 4.04
C HIS A 259 -13.09 -0.70 4.54
N ASN A 260 -13.21 -1.71 3.66
CA ASN A 260 -13.05 -3.15 3.95
C ASN A 260 -14.05 -3.77 4.96
N TYR A 261 -14.64 -2.98 5.86
CA TYR A 261 -15.56 -3.46 6.91
C TYR A 261 -16.84 -2.59 7.02
N PRO A 262 -17.68 -2.52 5.97
CA PRO A 262 -18.84 -1.61 5.94
C PRO A 262 -19.90 -1.88 7.04
N GLY A 263 -19.99 -3.12 7.54
CA GLY A 263 -20.89 -3.50 8.64
C GLY A 263 -20.26 -3.46 10.04
N TYR A 264 -18.93 -3.41 10.13
CA TYR A 264 -18.20 -3.51 11.40
C TYR A 264 -16.97 -2.59 11.45
N PRO A 265 -17.11 -1.27 11.20
CA PRO A 265 -15.99 -0.36 11.03
C PRO A 265 -15.11 -0.29 12.29
N MET A 266 -15.71 -0.23 13.48
CA MET A 266 -14.96 -0.18 14.73
C MET A 266 -14.25 -1.51 15.02
N GLN A 267 -14.92 -2.64 14.79
CA GLN A 267 -14.31 -3.96 14.97
C GLN A 267 -13.19 -4.19 13.95
N GLY A 268 -13.32 -3.69 12.71
CA GLY A 268 -12.28 -3.73 11.68
C GLY A 268 -11.00 -3.02 12.10
N VAL A 269 -11.11 -1.83 12.72
CA VAL A 269 -9.97 -1.11 13.32
C VAL A 269 -9.30 -1.99 14.39
N PHE A 270 -10.09 -2.63 15.25
CA PHE A 270 -9.56 -3.52 16.29
C PHE A 270 -9.02 -4.86 15.74
N LEU A 271 -9.53 -5.35 14.61
CA LEU A 271 -9.14 -6.64 14.03
C LEU A 271 -7.77 -6.58 13.39
N ILE A 272 -7.48 -5.50 12.65
CA ILE A 272 -6.13 -5.21 12.14
C ILE A 272 -5.15 -5.09 13.32
N ASP A 273 -5.50 -4.32 14.36
CA ASP A 273 -4.67 -4.20 15.57
C ASP A 273 -4.49 -5.55 16.31
N ARG A 274 -5.49 -6.44 16.27
CA ARG A 274 -5.43 -7.79 16.88
C ARG A 274 -4.63 -8.81 16.08
N ILE A 275 -4.67 -8.81 14.75
CA ILE A 275 -3.83 -9.71 13.92
C ILE A 275 -2.34 -9.39 14.17
N TYR A 276 -1.99 -8.10 14.27
CA TYR A 276 -0.64 -7.70 14.65
C TYR A 276 -0.28 -8.09 16.09
N ARG A 277 -1.20 -7.94 17.06
CA ARG A 277 -0.98 -8.47 18.44
C ARG A 277 -0.86 -10.00 18.49
N CYS A 278 -1.57 -10.72 17.64
CA CYS A 278 -1.48 -12.19 17.56
C CYS A 278 -0.13 -12.65 16.97
N LEU A 279 0.43 -11.91 15.99
CA LEU A 279 1.78 -12.11 15.47
C LEU A 279 2.89 -11.69 16.47
N ILE A 280 2.57 -10.81 17.43
CA ILE A 280 3.46 -10.40 18.54
C ILE A 280 3.57 -11.49 19.62
N GLY A 281 2.71 -12.51 19.58
CA GLY A 281 2.70 -13.59 20.54
C GLY A 281 2.05 -13.14 21.85
N ASP A 282 0.96 -13.83 22.20
CA ASP A 282 0.57 -14.03 23.58
C ASP A 282 1.56 -14.99 24.26
N LEU A 283 2.85 -14.62 24.28
CA LEU A 283 3.89 -15.24 25.12
C LEU A 283 3.86 -14.64 26.54
N ARG A 284 2.65 -14.43 27.09
CA ARG A 284 2.42 -14.07 28.48
C ARG A 284 1.26 -14.81 29.14
N SER A 285 0.78 -15.90 28.57
CA SER A 285 -0.20 -16.79 29.22
C SER A 285 0.29 -18.22 29.53
N SER A 286 1.57 -18.53 29.28
CA SER A 286 2.18 -19.83 29.67
C SER A 286 2.98 -19.77 30.98
N PHE A 287 2.45 -19.16 32.03
CA PHE A 287 2.91 -19.44 33.39
C PHE A 287 1.72 -19.88 34.24
N PRO A 288 1.64 -21.16 34.65
CA PRO A 288 0.64 -21.58 35.60
C PRO A 288 0.83 -20.81 36.91
N GLN A 289 -0.24 -20.17 37.36
CA GLN A 289 -0.41 -19.79 38.76
C GLN A 289 -0.30 -21.06 39.60
N ILE A 290 0.89 -21.32 40.15
CA ILE A 290 1.07 -22.21 41.28
C ILE A 290 1.36 -21.30 42.48
N ARG A 291 0.52 -21.47 43.50
CA ARG A 291 0.58 -20.82 44.80
C ARG A 291 1.93 -21.02 45.49
#